data_AF-A0A933VBG1-F1
#
_entry.id   AF-A0A933VBG1-F1
#
_cell.length_a   1.000
_cell.length_b   1.000
_cell.length_c   1.000
_cell.angle_alpha   90.00
_cell.angle_beta   90.00
_cell.angle_gamma   90.00
#
_symmetry.space_group_name_H-M   'P 1'
#
loop_
_entity.id
_entity.type
_entity.pdbx_description
1 polymer ?
#
loop_
_entity_poly.entity_id
_entity_poly.type
_entity_poly.pdbx_seq_one_letter_code
_entity_poly.pdbx_strand_id
1 'polypeptide(L)'
;MFDYTHLHGQVQLQQLQKNLEQSERELARARSTAESARQTIIRLGQRFTPEAFAALTNEGAHQVLEQLKTLPTEAIVELIVRAFDAKVSRLTAFTRGLTAEQQAQVMDRILGTHPLDWLEDPKFAQAQQELAAMRQALRLAQIAEQQATERASTMHITLQNANHEVQQARQESIRLREEMAGLQARLLQYQSLTSSAQSKPIADVALSKGVNELSDPFTPMDAKPVSQVSSHLGSTGNEVSTPSGLSNVDALIFVLATRGLCERSRLSEILHREFGIGDSPAHFLVTDAFMLASQNQAGWIHFEKQVNETGVGSAPHLCRLTEAGQHYVREKFHIEPVPSELDQLLKLHDGVAHVTLILQARSLFLDGRFPEVVARVDLFPLPIPLGAGKRCEPDLGVTLKEGQTLLIECERETIKNSIHRADKWAKYYQATGGDFYIICPNTRAVSALASEIGQWQLSHGGPLQLHITSVYQVRSDPTREFWTQRDIGK
;
A
#
# COMPACT_ATOMS: atom_id res chain seq x y z
N MET A 1 16.87 -19.54 -31.06
CA MET A 1 15.65 -18.99 -30.42
C MET A 1 15.96 -18.30 -29.09
N PHE A 2 16.90 -18.80 -28.27
CA PHE A 2 17.29 -18.18 -26.97
C PHE A 2 17.98 -16.80 -27.04
N ASP A 3 18.64 -16.44 -28.14
CA ASP A 3 19.27 -15.11 -28.28
C ASP A 3 18.26 -13.96 -28.42
N TYR A 4 17.04 -14.26 -28.89
CA TYR A 4 16.05 -13.24 -29.21
C TYR A 4 15.45 -12.59 -27.96
N THR A 5 15.23 -13.37 -26.90
CA THR A 5 14.69 -12.90 -25.61
C THR A 5 15.69 -12.02 -24.86
N HIS A 6 16.98 -12.38 -24.91
CA HIS A 6 18.04 -11.57 -24.29
C HIS A 6 18.21 -10.23 -25.01
N LEU A 7 18.19 -10.23 -26.35
CA LEU A 7 18.30 -9.00 -27.15
C LEU A 7 17.08 -8.08 -26.92
N HIS A 8 15.87 -8.64 -26.84
CA HIS A 8 14.66 -7.85 -26.58
C HIS A 8 14.67 -7.20 -25.19
N GLY A 9 15.08 -7.93 -24.15
CA GLY A 9 15.21 -7.39 -22.79
C GLY A 9 16.25 -6.27 -22.68
N GLN A 10 17.38 -6.39 -23.40
CA GLN A 10 18.40 -5.33 -23.44
C GLN A 10 17.89 -4.05 -24.13
N VAL A 11 17.13 -4.19 -25.22
CA VAL A 11 16.53 -3.05 -25.92
C VAL A 11 15.51 -2.33 -25.04
N GLN A 12 14.68 -3.08 -24.30
CA GLN A 12 13.72 -2.49 -23.35
C GLN A 12 14.42 -1.76 -22.19
N LEU A 13 15.49 -2.34 -21.63
CA LEU A 13 16.30 -1.69 -20.59
C LEU A 13 16.92 -0.38 -21.08
N GLN A 14 17.49 -0.36 -22.28
CA GLN A 14 18.06 0.85 -22.88
C GLN A 14 16.99 1.94 -23.10
N GLN A 15 15.77 1.55 -23.50
CA GLN A 15 14.68 2.52 -23.67
C GLN A 15 14.22 3.10 -22.32
N LEU A 16 14.12 2.28 -21.28
CA LEU A 16 13.78 2.75 -19.93
C LEU A 16 14.86 3.69 -19.36
N GLN A 17 16.14 3.41 -19.61
CA GLN A 17 17.24 4.28 -19.23
C GLN A 17 17.15 5.65 -19.91
N LYS A 18 16.88 5.69 -21.23
CA LYS A 18 16.66 6.94 -21.96
C LYS A 18 15.48 7.75 -21.41
N ASN A 19 14.38 7.09 -21.06
CA ASN A 19 13.20 7.75 -20.50
C ASN A 19 13.48 8.33 -19.10
N LEU A 20 14.29 7.62 -18.28
CA LEU A 20 14.73 8.12 -16.98
C LEU A 20 15.60 9.38 -17.14
N GLU A 21 16.62 9.32 -18.00
CA GLU A 21 17.48 10.48 -18.28
C GLU A 21 16.68 11.70 -18.76
N GLN A 22 15.66 11.49 -19.61
CA GLN A 22 14.78 12.57 -20.04
C GLN A 22 14.01 13.17 -18.87
N SER A 23 13.45 12.34 -17.99
CA SER A 23 12.71 12.79 -16.81
C SER A 23 13.61 13.58 -15.84
N GLU A 24 14.85 13.16 -15.66
CA GLU A 24 15.85 13.88 -14.86
C GLU A 24 16.20 15.25 -15.46
N ARG A 25 16.30 15.36 -16.78
CA ARG A 25 16.50 16.65 -17.46
C ARG A 25 15.30 17.58 -17.29
N GLU A 26 14.08 17.05 -17.34
CA GLU A 26 12.85 17.83 -17.08
C GLU A 26 12.81 18.34 -15.63
N LEU A 27 13.18 17.50 -14.66
CA LEU A 27 13.29 17.89 -13.25
C LEU A 27 14.35 18.99 -13.05
N ALA A 28 15.52 18.85 -13.67
CA ALA A 28 16.57 19.86 -13.60
C ALA A 28 16.13 21.22 -14.17
N ARG A 29 15.35 21.22 -15.27
CA ARG A 29 14.76 22.44 -15.84
C ARG A 29 13.76 23.08 -14.87
N ALA A 30 12.85 22.30 -14.29
CA ALA A 30 11.86 22.80 -13.33
C ALA A 30 12.53 23.45 -12.11
N ARG A 31 13.56 22.80 -11.55
CA ARG A 31 14.36 23.35 -10.44
C ARG A 31 15.08 24.65 -10.81
N SER A 32 15.67 24.70 -12.01
CA SER A 32 16.33 25.92 -12.51
C SER A 32 15.34 27.08 -12.66
N THR A 33 14.13 26.81 -13.16
CA THR A 33 13.06 27.82 -13.25
C THR A 33 12.62 28.31 -11.87
N ALA A 34 12.41 27.40 -10.91
CA ALA A 34 12.05 27.75 -9.55
C ALA A 34 13.12 28.59 -8.85
N GLU A 35 14.39 28.21 -8.99
CA GLU A 35 15.52 28.96 -8.41
C GLU A 35 15.71 30.32 -9.10
N SER A 36 15.51 30.41 -10.42
CA SER A 36 15.54 31.70 -11.14
C SER A 36 14.45 32.66 -10.65
N ALA A 37 13.23 32.16 -10.44
CA ALA A 37 12.14 32.94 -9.85
C ALA A 37 12.50 33.41 -8.43
N ARG A 38 13.06 32.52 -7.60
CA ARG A 38 13.53 32.84 -6.26
C ARG A 38 14.65 33.90 -6.24
N GLN A 39 15.65 33.76 -7.10
CA GLN A 39 16.77 34.73 -7.22
C GLN A 39 16.31 36.09 -7.75
N THR A 40 15.25 36.11 -8.56
CA THR A 40 14.63 37.37 -9.01
C THR A 40 13.94 38.08 -7.86
N ILE A 41 13.22 37.33 -7.01
CA ILE A 41 12.64 37.86 -5.77
C ILE A 41 13.74 38.42 -4.85
N ILE A 42 14.84 37.69 -4.66
CA ILE A 42 15.97 38.13 -3.82
C ILE A 42 16.66 39.39 -4.38
N ARG A 43 16.95 39.44 -5.69
CA ARG A 43 17.59 40.61 -6.32
C ARG A 43 16.74 41.87 -6.26
N LEU A 44 15.41 41.72 -6.33
CA LEU A 44 14.48 42.83 -6.13
C LEU A 44 14.55 43.34 -4.67
N GLY A 45 14.74 42.45 -3.68
CA GLY A 45 14.89 42.83 -2.27
C GLY A 45 16.23 43.51 -1.92
N GLN A 46 17.32 43.20 -2.62
CA GLN A 46 18.68 43.69 -2.29
C GLN A 46 19.00 45.13 -2.75
N ARG A 47 18.11 45.79 -3.51
CA ARG A 47 18.37 47.11 -4.11
C ARG A 47 18.18 48.33 -3.20
N PHE A 48 17.85 48.17 -1.92
CA PHE A 48 17.52 49.32 -1.06
C PHE A 48 18.11 49.25 0.35
N THR A 49 18.70 50.36 0.82
CA THR A 49 19.51 50.41 2.04
C THR A 49 18.68 50.52 3.33
N PRO A 50 19.27 50.15 4.49
CA PRO A 50 18.63 50.17 5.79
C PRO A 50 18.28 51.58 6.32
N GLU A 51 18.94 52.64 5.87
CA GLU A 51 18.70 54.00 6.39
C GLU A 51 17.26 54.50 6.12
N ALA A 52 16.67 54.11 4.99
CA ALA A 52 15.29 54.46 4.64
C ALA A 52 14.24 53.80 5.56
N PHE A 53 14.61 52.71 6.25
CA PHE A 53 13.69 51.96 7.12
C PHE A 53 13.71 52.46 8.57
N ALA A 54 14.83 53.00 9.04
CA ALA A 54 14.96 53.53 10.40
C ALA A 54 14.07 54.77 10.66
N ALA A 55 13.72 55.52 9.60
CA ALA A 55 12.80 56.66 9.68
C ALA A 55 11.32 56.23 9.89
N LEU A 56 10.95 55.01 9.54
CA LEU A 56 9.55 54.51 9.58
C LEU A 56 9.14 53.89 10.92
N THR A 57 10.10 53.53 11.78
CA THR A 57 9.84 52.75 13.00
C THR A 57 9.72 53.58 14.28
N ASN A 58 10.08 54.87 14.26
CA ASN A 58 10.19 55.68 15.48
C ASN A 58 9.15 56.80 15.66
N GLU A 59 8.31 57.12 14.66
CA GLU A 59 7.20 58.08 14.82
C GLU A 59 5.84 57.47 14.45
N GLY A 60 4.79 57.89 15.16
CA GLY A 60 3.51 57.19 15.32
C GLY A 60 2.84 56.73 14.01
N ALA A 61 2.34 55.49 14.02
CA ALA A 61 1.69 54.79 12.90
C ALA A 61 0.57 55.58 12.18
N HIS A 62 -0.06 56.55 12.86
CA HIS A 62 -1.06 57.43 12.28
C HIS A 62 -0.49 58.48 11.31
N GLN A 63 0.73 58.96 11.53
CA GLN A 63 1.38 59.96 10.67
C GLN A 63 1.97 59.31 9.41
N VAL A 64 2.43 58.05 9.54
CA VAL A 64 2.90 57.20 8.44
C VAL A 64 1.74 56.81 7.51
N LEU A 65 0.55 56.50 8.04
CA LEU A 65 -0.64 56.21 7.24
C LEU A 65 -1.12 57.42 6.41
N GLU A 66 -0.98 58.65 6.91
CA GLU A 66 -1.28 59.86 6.14
C GLU A 66 -0.20 60.17 5.08
N GLN A 67 1.08 59.93 5.38
CA GLN A 67 2.16 60.07 4.40
C GLN A 67 2.09 59.01 3.27
N LEU A 68 1.70 57.78 3.60
CA LEU A 68 1.50 56.69 2.64
C LEU A 68 0.42 57.03 1.59
N LYS A 69 -0.58 57.86 1.92
CA LYS A 69 -1.60 58.31 0.95
C LYS A 69 -1.05 59.21 -0.16
N THR A 70 0.12 59.82 0.06
CA THR A 70 0.76 60.77 -0.88
C THR A 70 1.86 60.15 -1.73
N LEU A 71 2.25 58.91 -1.43
CA LEU A 71 3.30 58.21 -2.16
C LEU A 71 2.76 57.53 -3.43
N PRO A 72 3.58 57.45 -4.51
CA PRO A 72 3.21 56.71 -5.71
C PRO A 72 3.12 55.21 -5.41
N THR A 73 2.26 54.50 -6.16
CA THR A 73 1.90 53.10 -5.92
C THR A 73 3.12 52.19 -5.80
N GLU A 74 4.17 52.42 -6.59
CA GLU A 74 5.40 51.63 -6.56
C GLU A 74 6.10 51.67 -5.19
N ALA A 75 6.10 52.82 -4.52
CA ALA A 75 6.75 53.02 -3.22
C ALA A 75 6.00 52.34 -2.06
N ILE A 76 4.70 52.10 -2.20
CA ILE A 76 3.87 51.47 -1.17
C ILE A 76 3.94 49.95 -1.30
N VAL A 77 3.97 49.44 -2.54
CA VAL A 77 4.27 48.03 -2.85
C VAL A 77 5.64 47.63 -2.30
N GLU A 78 6.63 48.51 -2.46
CA GLU A 78 7.98 48.36 -1.91
C GLU A 78 7.99 48.23 -0.37
N LEU A 79 7.14 49.00 0.32
CA LEU A 79 7.03 49.01 1.78
C LEU A 79 6.39 47.71 2.33
N ILE A 80 5.38 47.20 1.61
CA ILE A 80 4.70 45.94 1.93
C ILE A 80 5.64 44.74 1.76
N VAL A 81 6.43 44.73 0.67
CA VAL A 81 7.42 43.68 0.41
C VAL A 81 8.50 43.66 1.50
N ARG A 82 8.96 44.83 1.98
CA ARG A 82 9.90 44.93 3.12
C ARG A 82 9.35 44.42 4.45
N ALA A 83 8.09 44.70 4.77
CA ALA A 83 7.44 44.16 5.97
C ALA A 83 7.32 42.64 5.91
N PHE A 84 7.07 42.09 4.72
CA PHE A 84 7.03 40.66 4.47
C PHE A 84 8.43 40.02 4.63
N ASP A 85 9.48 40.62 4.04
CA ASP A 85 10.86 40.10 4.10
C ASP A 85 11.49 40.17 5.50
N ALA A 86 11.20 41.22 6.28
CA ALA A 86 11.67 41.31 7.67
C ALA A 86 10.99 40.26 8.56
N LYS A 87 9.71 39.96 8.30
CA LYS A 87 8.96 38.91 9.00
C LYS A 87 9.49 37.53 8.60
N VAL A 88 9.69 37.28 7.30
CA VAL A 88 10.29 36.05 6.77
C VAL A 88 11.71 35.84 7.28
N SER A 89 12.53 36.89 7.40
CA SER A 89 13.90 36.79 7.93
C SER A 89 13.95 36.47 9.43
N ARG A 90 13.08 37.10 10.24
CA ARG A 90 12.92 36.76 11.66
C ARG A 90 12.39 35.33 11.83
N LEU A 91 11.48 34.90 10.96
CA LEU A 91 10.93 33.55 10.96
C LEU A 91 11.95 32.51 10.48
N THR A 92 12.78 32.84 9.50
CA THR A 92 13.87 31.97 9.02
C THR A 92 14.97 31.82 10.09
N ALA A 93 15.24 32.87 10.86
CA ALA A 93 16.11 32.77 12.03
C ALA A 93 15.48 31.91 13.14
N PHE A 94 14.17 32.02 13.34
CA PHE A 94 13.40 31.22 14.29
C PHE A 94 13.29 29.74 13.88
N THR A 95 13.26 29.43 12.57
CA THR A 95 13.06 28.07 12.06
C THR A 95 14.34 27.25 11.89
N ARG A 96 15.53 27.84 12.07
CA ARG A 96 16.84 27.16 11.94
C ARG A 96 17.08 26.02 12.95
N GLY A 97 16.26 25.91 13.99
CA GLY A 97 16.28 24.80 14.95
C GLY A 97 15.10 23.84 14.84
N LEU A 98 14.21 24.04 13.86
CA LEU A 98 12.99 23.25 13.70
C LEU A 98 13.19 22.07 12.73
N THR A 99 12.44 20.99 12.93
CA THR A 99 12.41 19.86 11.99
C THR A 99 11.75 20.27 10.66
N ALA A 100 12.02 19.54 9.59
CA ALA A 100 11.45 19.84 8.25
C ALA A 100 9.90 19.91 8.27
N GLU A 101 9.25 19.11 9.12
CA GLU A 101 7.80 19.11 9.30
C GLU A 101 7.29 20.35 10.03
N GLN A 102 8.00 20.80 11.07
CA GLN A 102 7.71 22.04 11.78
C GLN A 102 7.96 23.28 10.91
N GLN A 103 8.99 23.23 10.06
CA GLN A 103 9.27 24.26 9.05
C GLN A 103 8.11 24.34 8.04
N ALA A 104 7.57 23.20 7.59
CA ALA A 104 6.43 23.16 6.69
C ALA A 104 5.14 23.70 7.34
N GLN A 105 4.83 23.34 8.59
CA GLN A 105 3.65 23.84 9.31
C GLN A 105 3.72 25.35 9.60
N VAL A 106 4.90 25.88 9.91
CA VAL A 106 5.11 27.32 10.09
C VAL A 106 4.91 28.07 8.77
N MET A 107 5.43 27.53 7.65
CA MET A 107 5.23 28.12 6.32
C MET A 107 3.76 28.09 5.87
N ASP A 108 3.04 27.02 6.15
CA ASP A 108 1.61 26.89 5.80
C ASP A 108 0.74 27.89 6.59
N ARG A 109 1.04 28.13 7.87
CA ARG A 109 0.40 29.19 8.66
C ARG A 109 0.71 30.59 8.15
N ILE A 110 1.94 30.86 7.71
CA ILE A 110 2.36 32.17 7.18
C ILE A 110 1.69 32.47 5.84
N LEU A 111 1.59 31.47 4.97
CA LEU A 111 0.93 31.59 3.66
C LEU A 111 -0.61 31.60 3.79
N GLY A 112 -1.15 31.00 4.86
CA GLY A 112 -2.59 30.96 5.14
C GLY A 112 -3.15 32.18 5.89
N THR A 113 -2.36 32.91 6.68
CA THR A 113 -2.83 34.17 7.29
C THR A 113 -2.66 35.32 6.31
N HIS A 114 -3.77 35.88 5.84
CA HIS A 114 -3.85 37.09 5.02
C HIS A 114 -3.21 38.30 5.75
N PRO A 115 -1.98 38.73 5.41
CA PRO A 115 -1.33 39.84 6.11
C PRO A 115 -1.73 41.21 5.54
N LEU A 116 -2.62 41.25 4.54
CA LEU A 116 -2.89 42.42 3.68
C LEU A 116 -4.38 42.71 3.51
N ASP A 117 -5.27 42.15 4.34
CA ASP A 117 -6.71 42.46 4.27
C ASP A 117 -7.03 43.93 4.58
N TRP A 118 -6.05 44.72 5.07
CA TRP A 118 -6.17 46.16 5.26
C TRP A 118 -5.79 46.99 4.02
N LEU A 119 -5.44 46.34 2.90
CA LEU A 119 -5.02 46.94 1.62
C LEU A 119 -6.11 46.82 0.54
N GLU A 120 -7.36 47.10 0.90
CA GLU A 120 -8.50 47.15 -0.04
C GLU A 120 -8.54 48.44 -0.91
N ASP A 121 -7.48 49.26 -0.88
CA ASP A 121 -7.42 50.48 -1.70
C ASP A 121 -7.24 50.11 -3.19
N PRO A 122 -8.14 50.57 -4.10
CA PRO A 122 -8.09 50.31 -5.54
C PRO A 122 -6.74 50.62 -6.21
N LYS A 123 -5.93 51.51 -5.62
CA LYS A 123 -4.61 51.88 -6.15
C LYS A 123 -3.58 50.75 -6.11
N PHE A 124 -3.78 49.68 -5.32
CA PHE A 124 -2.88 48.53 -5.22
C PHE A 124 -3.36 47.28 -5.95
N ALA A 125 -4.50 47.35 -6.64
CA ALA A 125 -5.10 46.22 -7.34
C ALA A 125 -4.13 45.56 -8.34
N GLN A 126 -3.33 46.36 -9.06
CA GLN A 126 -2.35 45.85 -10.02
C GLN A 126 -1.21 45.07 -9.34
N ALA A 127 -0.67 45.57 -8.23
CA ALA A 127 0.39 44.88 -7.50
C ALA A 127 -0.11 43.62 -6.79
N GLN A 128 -1.35 43.63 -6.32
CA GLN A 128 -2.01 42.42 -5.80
C GLN A 128 -2.20 41.37 -6.89
N GLN A 129 -2.59 41.79 -8.10
CA GLN A 129 -2.74 40.90 -9.25
C GLN A 129 -1.38 40.30 -9.68
N GLU A 130 -0.32 41.10 -9.71
CA GLU A 130 1.04 40.62 -10.04
C GLU A 130 1.58 39.66 -8.97
N LEU A 131 1.39 39.96 -7.67
CA LEU A 131 1.79 39.07 -6.57
C LEU A 131 0.98 37.76 -6.59
N ALA A 132 -0.32 37.82 -6.86
CA ALA A 132 -1.17 36.65 -7.01
C ALA A 132 -0.72 35.79 -8.19
N ALA A 133 -0.39 36.41 -9.34
CA ALA A 133 0.15 35.71 -10.51
C ALA A 133 1.50 35.03 -10.21
N MET A 134 2.41 35.70 -9.49
CA MET A 134 3.68 35.11 -9.07
C MET A 134 3.50 33.93 -8.10
N ARG A 135 2.59 34.05 -7.13
CA ARG A 135 2.25 32.94 -6.21
C ARG A 135 1.65 31.76 -6.95
N GLN A 136 0.77 32.02 -7.91
CA GLN A 136 0.18 30.98 -8.76
C GLN A 136 1.26 30.29 -9.62
N ALA A 137 2.17 31.06 -10.23
CA ALA A 137 3.28 30.52 -11.01
C ALA A 137 4.22 29.64 -10.16
N LEU A 138 4.55 30.07 -8.92
CA LEU A 138 5.35 29.29 -8.00
C LEU A 138 4.65 27.98 -7.60
N ARG A 139 3.34 28.03 -7.33
CA ARG A 139 2.54 26.84 -6.99
C ARG A 139 2.48 25.85 -8.16
N LEU A 140 2.31 26.33 -9.39
CA LEU A 140 2.34 25.49 -10.59
C LEU A 140 3.72 24.85 -10.80
N ALA A 141 4.81 25.58 -10.57
CA ALA A 141 6.17 25.05 -10.64
C ALA A 141 6.42 23.95 -9.60
N GLN A 142 5.94 24.12 -8.36
CA GLN A 142 6.04 23.11 -7.30
C GLN A 142 5.25 21.84 -7.64
N ILE A 143 4.03 21.98 -8.18
CA ILE A 143 3.23 20.83 -8.65
C ILE A 143 3.98 20.09 -9.78
N ALA A 144 4.57 20.82 -10.74
CA ALA A 144 5.34 20.21 -11.82
C ALA A 144 6.59 19.47 -11.30
N GLU A 145 7.31 20.02 -10.31
CA GLU A 145 8.45 19.36 -9.67
C GLU A 145 8.02 18.08 -8.93
N GLN A 146 6.91 18.11 -8.21
CA GLN A 146 6.37 16.94 -7.52
C GLN A 146 5.99 15.84 -8.51
N GLN A 147 5.28 16.19 -9.58
CA GLN A 147 4.90 15.23 -10.65
C GLN A 147 6.13 14.64 -11.35
N ALA A 148 7.16 15.45 -11.62
CA ALA A 148 8.40 14.96 -12.21
C ALA A 148 9.13 13.98 -11.28
N THR A 149 9.14 14.26 -9.97
CA THR A 149 9.74 13.40 -8.94
C THR A 149 8.99 12.06 -8.82
N GLU A 150 7.65 12.08 -8.81
CA GLU A 150 6.82 10.87 -8.79
C GLU A 150 7.04 10.00 -10.04
N ARG A 151 7.13 10.62 -11.23
CA ARG A 151 7.46 9.92 -12.49
C ARG A 151 8.85 9.28 -12.44
N ALA A 152 9.86 10.01 -11.97
CA ALA A 152 11.22 9.49 -11.84
C ALA A 152 11.29 8.31 -10.86
N SER A 153 10.61 8.40 -9.72
CA SER A 153 10.52 7.31 -8.74
C SER A 153 9.86 6.06 -9.32
N THR A 154 8.74 6.22 -10.03
CA THR A 154 8.02 5.12 -10.71
C THR A 154 8.91 4.45 -11.77
N MET A 155 9.64 5.27 -12.55
CA MET A 155 10.58 4.77 -13.56
C MET A 155 11.74 3.99 -12.91
N HIS A 156 12.25 4.47 -11.77
CA HIS A 156 13.33 3.79 -11.04
C HIS A 156 12.89 2.40 -10.54
N ILE A 157 11.70 2.29 -9.95
CA ILE A 157 11.14 1.00 -9.51
C ILE A 157 10.95 0.06 -10.70
N THR A 158 10.44 0.57 -11.83
CA THR A 158 10.25 -0.21 -13.05
C THR A 158 11.59 -0.75 -13.57
N LEU A 159 12.63 0.08 -13.57
CA LEU A 159 13.98 -0.31 -13.99
C LEU A 159 14.61 -1.34 -13.05
N GLN A 160 14.42 -1.20 -11.73
CA GLN A 160 14.87 -2.19 -10.76
C GLN A 160 14.22 -3.56 -10.96
N ASN A 161 12.90 -3.59 -11.21
CA ASN A 161 12.18 -4.83 -11.50
C ASN A 161 12.68 -5.48 -12.80
N ALA A 162 12.80 -4.71 -13.88
CA ALA A 162 13.31 -5.22 -15.16
C ALA A 162 14.74 -5.76 -15.03
N ASN A 163 15.60 -5.10 -14.24
CA ASN A 163 16.96 -5.59 -13.99
C ASN A 163 16.95 -6.91 -13.19
N HIS A 164 16.05 -7.04 -12.22
CA HIS A 164 15.88 -8.29 -11.47
C HIS A 164 15.43 -9.44 -12.38
N GLU A 165 14.46 -9.21 -13.27
CA GLU A 165 14.01 -10.21 -14.26
C GLU A 165 15.15 -10.65 -15.19
N VAL A 166 15.97 -9.71 -15.66
CA VAL A 166 17.15 -10.04 -16.49
C VAL A 166 18.17 -10.87 -15.71
N GLN A 167 18.37 -10.59 -14.41
CA GLN A 167 19.24 -11.40 -13.56
C GLN A 167 18.70 -12.82 -13.36
N GLN A 168 17.40 -12.98 -13.09
CA GLN A 168 16.76 -14.28 -12.97
C GLN A 168 16.88 -15.08 -14.27
N ALA A 169 16.59 -14.46 -15.42
CA ALA A 169 16.73 -15.09 -16.73
C ALA A 169 18.17 -15.53 -17.01
N ARG A 170 19.18 -14.75 -16.57
CA ARG A 170 20.59 -15.14 -16.66
C ARG A 170 20.93 -16.35 -15.80
N GLN A 171 20.45 -16.38 -14.55
CA GLN A 171 20.66 -17.52 -13.66
C GLN A 171 20.04 -18.79 -14.22
N GLU A 172 18.82 -18.71 -14.74
CA GLU A 172 18.15 -19.86 -15.36
C GLU A 172 18.87 -20.31 -16.64
N SER A 173 19.37 -19.38 -17.46
CA SER A 173 20.19 -19.71 -18.63
C SER A 173 21.48 -20.46 -18.26
N ILE A 174 22.12 -20.08 -17.15
CA ILE A 174 23.31 -20.79 -16.63
C ILE A 174 22.92 -22.20 -16.18
N ARG A 175 21.87 -22.32 -15.36
CA ARG A 175 21.35 -23.61 -14.86
C ARG A 175 21.03 -24.58 -16.01
N LEU A 176 20.29 -24.12 -17.02
CA LEU A 176 19.93 -24.95 -18.17
C LEU A 176 21.15 -25.38 -18.98
N ARG A 177 22.19 -24.55 -19.09
CA ARG A 177 23.46 -24.93 -19.74
C ARG A 177 24.20 -26.02 -18.96
N GLU A 178 24.23 -25.92 -17.64
CA GLU A 178 24.83 -26.95 -16.78
C GLU A 178 24.07 -28.27 -16.90
N GLU A 179 22.74 -28.23 -16.92
CA GLU A 179 21.90 -29.41 -17.12
C GLU A 179 22.12 -30.05 -18.50
N MET A 180 22.15 -29.25 -19.57
CA MET A 180 22.48 -29.74 -20.91
C MET A 180 23.87 -30.36 -20.99
N ALA A 181 24.88 -29.75 -20.36
CA ALA A 181 26.22 -30.32 -20.29
C ALA A 181 26.22 -31.66 -19.55
N GLY A 182 25.46 -31.78 -18.44
CA GLY A 182 25.27 -33.03 -17.70
C GLY A 182 24.60 -34.12 -18.54
N LEU A 183 23.55 -33.78 -19.30
CA LEU A 183 22.88 -34.71 -20.21
C LEU A 183 23.78 -35.16 -21.35
N GLN A 184 24.56 -34.24 -21.95
CA GLN A 184 25.55 -34.58 -22.98
C GLN A 184 26.63 -35.54 -22.46
N ALA A 185 27.13 -35.31 -21.24
CA ALA A 185 28.10 -36.21 -20.61
C ALA A 185 27.51 -37.62 -20.38
N ARG A 186 26.26 -37.72 -19.90
CA ARG A 186 25.56 -39.01 -19.76
C ARG A 186 25.37 -39.70 -21.10
N LEU A 187 25.04 -38.96 -22.15
CA LEU A 187 24.84 -39.51 -23.48
C LEU A 187 26.15 -40.10 -24.04
N LEU A 188 27.29 -39.40 -23.88
CA LEU A 188 28.60 -39.93 -24.25
C LEU A 188 28.98 -41.18 -23.44
N GLN A 189 28.62 -41.22 -22.16
CA GLN A 189 28.81 -42.41 -21.32
C GLN A 189 27.97 -43.60 -21.82
N TYR A 190 26.71 -43.38 -22.19
CA TYR A 190 25.88 -44.44 -22.76
C TYR A 190 26.45 -44.95 -24.09
N GLN A 191 26.91 -44.05 -24.96
CA GLN A 191 27.53 -44.43 -26.23
C GLN A 191 28.80 -45.26 -26.07
N SER A 192 29.62 -44.98 -25.05
CA SER A 192 30.81 -45.79 -24.77
C SER A 192 30.45 -47.17 -24.21
N LEU A 193 29.43 -47.25 -23.34
CA LEU A 193 28.91 -48.51 -22.83
C LEU A 193 28.35 -49.39 -23.97
N THR A 194 27.56 -48.84 -24.89
CA THR A 194 27.03 -49.61 -26.03
C THR A 194 28.13 -50.08 -26.98
N SER A 195 29.15 -49.26 -27.21
CA SER A 195 30.30 -49.62 -28.06
C SER A 195 31.14 -50.76 -27.45
N SER A 196 31.29 -50.79 -26.12
CA SER A 196 31.96 -51.90 -25.42
C SER A 196 31.12 -53.19 -25.37
N ALA A 197 29.79 -53.08 -25.39
CA ALA A 197 28.89 -54.24 -25.46
C ALA A 197 28.89 -54.92 -26.84
N GLN A 198 29.03 -54.15 -27.93
CA GLN A 198 29.08 -54.68 -29.30
C GLN A 198 30.43 -55.31 -29.69
N SER A 199 31.48 -55.16 -28.87
CA SER A 199 32.82 -55.71 -29.12
C SER A 199 33.11 -57.01 -28.36
N LYS A 200 32.15 -57.56 -27.60
CA LYS A 200 32.25 -58.92 -27.06
C LYS A 200 31.81 -59.93 -28.12
N PRO A 201 32.68 -60.86 -28.56
CA PRO A 201 32.28 -61.90 -29.50
C PRO A 201 31.23 -62.78 -28.83
N ILE A 202 30.11 -62.95 -29.52
CA ILE A 202 29.03 -63.88 -29.17
C ILE A 202 29.63 -65.29 -29.26
N ALA A 203 30.00 -65.85 -28.11
CA ALA A 203 30.23 -67.27 -27.95
C ALA A 203 28.99 -67.86 -27.25
N ASP A 204 28.30 -68.70 -28.00
CA ASP A 204 27.33 -69.73 -27.61
C ASP A 204 26.78 -69.71 -26.17
N VAL A 205 25.50 -69.36 -26.03
CA VAL A 205 24.65 -69.96 -24.99
C VAL A 205 23.31 -70.36 -25.61
N ALA A 206 23.13 -71.67 -25.64
CA ALA A 206 21.99 -72.38 -26.16
C ALA A 206 20.74 -72.32 -25.25
N LEU A 207 19.60 -72.33 -25.93
CA LEU A 207 18.28 -72.85 -25.55
C LEU A 207 18.08 -73.52 -24.17
N SER A 208 17.07 -73.04 -23.44
CA SER A 208 15.94 -73.87 -22.95
C SER A 208 14.79 -72.93 -22.50
N LYS A 209 13.66 -72.91 -23.23
CA LYS A 209 12.39 -73.61 -22.92
C LYS A 209 11.80 -73.29 -21.54
N GLY A 210 10.65 -72.60 -21.56
CA GLY A 210 9.77 -72.43 -20.40
C GLY A 210 8.52 -71.61 -20.75
N VAL A 211 7.56 -72.26 -21.41
CA VAL A 211 6.18 -71.79 -21.60
C VAL A 211 5.38 -72.14 -20.34
N ASN A 212 4.69 -71.16 -19.74
CA ASN A 212 3.38 -71.28 -19.07
C ASN A 212 2.97 -69.88 -18.57
N GLU A 213 1.97 -69.27 -19.20
CA GLU A 213 0.57 -69.31 -18.76
C GLU A 213 0.37 -68.66 -17.38
N LEU A 214 -0.15 -67.43 -17.39
CA LEU A 214 -1.14 -66.94 -16.43
C LEU A 214 -1.75 -65.66 -17.00
N SER A 215 -2.92 -65.86 -17.59
CA SER A 215 -3.88 -64.86 -18.01
C SER A 215 -4.78 -64.46 -16.84
N ASP A 216 -5.38 -63.27 -16.99
CA ASP A 216 -6.61 -62.76 -16.36
C ASP A 216 -6.56 -62.17 -14.94
N PRO A 217 -7.50 -61.25 -14.59
CA PRO A 217 -7.95 -60.11 -15.40
C PRO A 217 -8.14 -58.81 -14.58
N PHE A 218 -8.19 -57.71 -15.32
CA PHE A 218 -8.70 -56.41 -14.90
C PHE A 218 -10.10 -56.52 -14.27
N THR A 219 -10.27 -55.97 -13.07
CA THR A 219 -11.59 -55.70 -12.48
C THR A 219 -11.79 -54.17 -12.45
N PRO A 220 -12.83 -53.62 -13.11
CA PRO A 220 -13.20 -52.21 -12.95
C PRO A 220 -14.10 -52.06 -11.72
N MET A 221 -13.73 -51.18 -10.79
CA MET A 221 -14.58 -50.84 -9.65
C MET A 221 -15.57 -49.73 -10.02
N ASP A 222 -16.83 -50.02 -9.70
CA ASP A 222 -18.01 -49.17 -9.84
C ASP A 222 -17.88 -47.83 -9.11
N ALA A 223 -18.22 -46.76 -9.83
CA ALA A 223 -18.51 -45.45 -9.27
C ALA A 223 -19.94 -45.42 -8.71
N LYS A 224 -20.08 -45.17 -7.40
CA LYS A 224 -21.36 -44.75 -6.81
C LYS A 224 -21.40 -43.22 -6.67
N PRO A 225 -22.51 -42.57 -7.02
CA PRO A 225 -22.68 -41.13 -6.83
C PRO A 225 -23.12 -40.86 -5.39
N VAL A 226 -22.40 -39.98 -4.69
CA VAL A 226 -22.88 -39.42 -3.42
C VAL A 226 -23.39 -38.01 -3.67
N SER A 227 -24.70 -37.88 -3.51
CA SER A 227 -25.47 -36.66 -3.58
C SER A 227 -25.06 -35.64 -2.51
N GLN A 228 -25.01 -34.38 -2.97
CA GLN A 228 -25.47 -33.16 -2.32
C GLN A 228 -25.78 -33.22 -0.82
N VAL A 229 -25.01 -32.45 -0.02
CA VAL A 229 -25.48 -31.88 1.24
C VAL A 229 -25.25 -30.37 1.21
N SER A 230 -26.36 -29.66 1.33
CA SER A 230 -26.47 -28.20 1.38
C SER A 230 -25.88 -27.61 2.67
N SER A 231 -25.30 -26.43 2.48
CA SER A 231 -25.17 -25.28 3.39
C SER A 231 -25.85 -25.35 4.77
N HIS A 232 -25.02 -25.42 5.82
CA HIS A 232 -25.31 -24.79 7.11
C HIS A 232 -24.00 -24.23 7.71
N LEU A 233 -23.70 -22.97 7.39
CA LEU A 233 -22.75 -22.16 8.16
C LEU A 233 -23.52 -21.54 9.33
N GLY A 234 -23.29 -22.08 10.52
CA GLY A 234 -23.86 -21.59 11.76
C GLY A 234 -23.32 -22.38 12.94
N SER A 235 -22.25 -21.87 13.54
CA SER A 235 -21.89 -22.03 14.95
C SER A 235 -21.91 -23.45 15.54
N THR A 236 -20.73 -24.09 15.63
CA THR A 236 -20.27 -24.75 16.87
C THR A 236 -18.76 -24.99 16.77
N GLY A 237 -18.00 -24.47 17.73
CA GLY A 237 -16.58 -24.78 17.89
C GLY A 237 -16.40 -26.25 18.25
N ASN A 238 -15.99 -27.07 17.28
CA ASN A 238 -15.22 -28.26 17.60
C ASN A 238 -13.82 -27.78 17.96
N GLU A 239 -13.50 -27.77 19.26
CA GLU A 239 -12.13 -27.62 19.73
C GLU A 239 -11.32 -28.81 19.21
N VAL A 240 -10.69 -28.63 18.04
CA VAL A 240 -9.69 -29.57 17.54
C VAL A 240 -8.54 -29.52 18.53
N SER A 241 -8.35 -30.61 19.28
CA SER A 241 -7.27 -30.71 20.25
C SER A 241 -5.92 -30.48 19.57
N THR A 242 -5.10 -29.59 20.12
CA THR A 242 -3.76 -29.31 19.58
C THR A 242 -2.90 -30.57 19.67
N PRO A 243 -2.37 -31.10 18.54
CA PRO A 243 -1.52 -32.27 18.59
C PRO A 243 -0.20 -31.96 19.30
N SER A 244 0.22 -32.81 20.24
CA SER A 244 1.51 -32.69 20.89
C SER A 244 2.63 -33.27 20.02
N GLY A 245 3.84 -32.71 20.12
CA GLY A 245 5.03 -33.24 19.44
C GLY A 245 5.15 -32.90 17.95
N LEU A 246 4.39 -31.92 17.43
CA LEU A 246 4.57 -31.43 16.06
C LEU A 246 5.90 -30.71 15.89
N SER A 247 6.49 -30.81 14.69
CA SER A 247 7.56 -29.90 14.30
C SER A 247 7.03 -28.47 14.18
N ASN A 248 7.91 -27.47 14.24
CA ASN A 248 7.49 -26.05 14.12
C ASN A 248 6.79 -25.77 12.77
N VAL A 249 7.25 -26.41 11.69
CA VAL A 249 6.64 -26.30 10.35
C VAL A 249 5.25 -26.95 10.35
N ASP A 250 5.12 -28.13 10.95
CA ASP A 250 3.83 -28.82 11.03
C ASP A 250 2.81 -28.05 11.86
N ALA A 251 3.24 -27.43 12.96
CA ALA A 251 2.38 -26.57 13.76
C ALA A 251 1.89 -25.36 12.94
N LEU A 252 2.76 -24.70 12.17
CA LEU A 252 2.36 -23.61 11.27
C LEU A 252 1.33 -24.06 10.24
N ILE A 253 1.60 -25.17 9.54
CA ILE A 253 0.70 -25.70 8.52
C ILE A 253 -0.65 -26.12 9.14
N PHE A 254 -0.63 -26.73 10.32
CA PHE A 254 -1.82 -27.11 11.06
C PHE A 254 -2.66 -25.88 11.46
N VAL A 255 -2.03 -24.81 11.95
CA VAL A 255 -2.72 -23.56 12.30
C VAL A 255 -3.36 -22.93 11.06
N LEU A 256 -2.62 -22.85 9.95
CA LEU A 256 -3.15 -22.34 8.69
C LEU A 256 -4.37 -23.16 8.22
N ALA A 257 -4.28 -24.49 8.30
CA ALA A 257 -5.34 -25.39 7.89
C ALA A 257 -6.58 -25.33 8.77
N THR A 258 -6.43 -25.17 10.08
CA THR A 258 -7.55 -25.23 11.02
C THR A 258 -8.21 -23.88 11.26
N ARG A 259 -7.47 -22.78 11.08
CA ARG A 259 -7.95 -21.42 11.36
C ARG A 259 -8.21 -20.59 10.11
N GLY A 260 -7.61 -20.93 8.98
CA GLY A 260 -7.70 -20.16 7.74
C GLY A 260 -7.09 -18.76 7.80
N LEU A 261 -6.42 -18.37 8.89
CA LEU A 261 -5.84 -17.04 9.07
C LEU A 261 -4.70 -16.80 8.07
N CYS A 262 -4.51 -15.53 7.68
CA CYS A 262 -3.50 -15.17 6.69
C CYS A 262 -2.39 -14.22 7.20
N GLU A 263 -2.62 -13.50 8.30
CA GLU A 263 -1.63 -12.55 8.82
C GLU A 263 -0.51 -13.25 9.60
N ARG A 264 0.74 -13.08 9.16
CA ARG A 264 1.91 -13.66 9.83
C ARG A 264 2.02 -13.28 11.30
N SER A 265 1.75 -12.02 11.68
CA SER A 265 1.82 -11.58 13.08
C SER A 265 0.90 -12.40 13.98
N ARG A 266 -0.35 -12.58 13.55
CA ARG A 266 -1.35 -13.34 14.29
C ARG A 266 -1.06 -14.85 14.31
N LEU A 267 -0.57 -15.38 13.20
CA LEU A 267 -0.10 -16.78 13.14
C LEU A 267 1.10 -16.99 14.08
N SER A 268 2.05 -16.06 14.11
CA SER A 268 3.19 -16.07 15.03
C SER A 268 2.76 -16.08 16.50
N GLU A 269 1.76 -15.27 16.86
CA GLU A 269 1.20 -15.24 18.22
C GLU A 269 0.56 -16.58 18.61
N ILE A 270 -0.19 -17.19 17.70
CA ILE A 270 -0.79 -18.52 17.94
C ILE A 270 0.29 -19.58 18.11
N LEU A 271 1.31 -19.60 17.23
CA LEU A 271 2.41 -20.57 17.33
C LEU A 271 3.18 -20.45 18.64
N HIS A 272 3.46 -19.23 19.08
CA HIS A 272 4.11 -19.01 20.36
C HIS A 272 3.21 -19.44 21.53
N ARG A 273 1.96 -18.98 21.57
CA ARG A 273 1.04 -19.16 22.71
C ARG A 273 0.50 -20.59 22.84
N GLU A 274 0.10 -21.21 21.73
CA GLU A 274 -0.60 -22.50 21.72
C GLU A 274 0.35 -23.69 21.49
N PHE A 275 1.50 -23.47 20.84
CA PHE A 275 2.47 -24.53 20.53
C PHE A 275 3.82 -24.34 21.23
N GLY A 276 4.03 -23.25 21.98
CA GLY A 276 5.26 -22.99 22.72
C GLY A 276 6.49 -22.77 21.81
N ILE A 277 6.28 -22.33 20.57
CA ILE A 277 7.37 -22.18 19.60
C ILE A 277 8.13 -20.87 19.89
N GLY A 278 9.31 -21.01 20.49
CA GLY A 278 10.21 -19.90 20.81
C GLY A 278 9.74 -19.04 21.99
N ASP A 279 10.60 -18.11 22.43
CA ASP A 279 10.35 -17.27 23.62
C ASP A 279 9.46 -16.05 23.34
N SER A 280 9.17 -15.77 22.07
CA SER A 280 8.26 -14.69 21.66
C SER A 280 7.71 -14.93 20.26
N PRO A 281 6.63 -14.24 19.84
CA PRO A 281 6.11 -14.33 18.47
C PRO A 281 7.12 -13.93 17.38
N ALA A 282 8.11 -13.12 17.72
CA ALA A 282 9.19 -12.68 16.83
C ALA A 282 10.43 -13.59 16.85
N HIS A 283 10.39 -14.69 17.62
CA HIS A 283 11.54 -15.58 17.81
C HIS A 283 11.96 -16.25 16.49
N PHE A 284 13.26 -16.54 16.36
CA PHE A 284 13.83 -17.06 15.11
C PHE A 284 13.19 -18.40 14.69
N LEU A 285 12.81 -19.27 15.64
CA LEU A 285 12.14 -20.55 15.35
C LEU A 285 10.79 -20.38 14.66
N VAL A 286 10.03 -19.34 15.02
CA VAL A 286 8.77 -19.01 14.35
C VAL A 286 9.07 -18.56 12.92
N THR A 287 10.05 -17.67 12.76
CA THR A 287 10.49 -17.19 11.44
C THR A 287 10.99 -18.33 10.56
N ASP A 288 11.77 -19.25 11.11
CA ASP A 288 12.31 -20.41 10.41
C ASP A 288 11.19 -21.34 9.93
N ALA A 289 10.14 -21.56 10.72
CA ALA A 289 8.98 -22.34 10.30
C ALA A 289 8.32 -21.78 9.04
N PHE A 290 8.14 -20.45 8.96
CA PHE A 290 7.63 -19.79 7.75
C PHE A 290 8.58 -19.91 6.55
N MET A 291 9.88 -19.77 6.78
CA MET A 291 10.88 -19.89 5.72
C MET A 291 10.93 -21.32 5.17
N LEU A 292 11.01 -22.33 6.03
CA LEU A 292 11.03 -23.74 5.63
C LEU A 292 9.74 -24.15 4.94
N ALA A 293 8.57 -23.73 5.44
CA ALA A 293 7.29 -24.02 4.81
C ALA A 293 7.17 -23.42 3.40
N SER A 294 7.74 -22.23 3.18
CA SER A 294 7.70 -21.54 1.88
C SER A 294 8.78 -22.01 0.91
N GLN A 295 9.97 -22.35 1.40
CA GLN A 295 11.15 -22.72 0.59
C GLN A 295 11.29 -24.23 0.36
N ASN A 296 10.44 -25.05 0.98
CA ASN A 296 10.29 -26.45 0.62
C ASN A 296 10.11 -26.59 -0.91
N GLN A 297 10.68 -27.65 -1.49
CA GLN A 297 10.50 -28.02 -2.90
C GLN A 297 9.03 -28.04 -3.36
N ALA A 298 8.11 -28.40 -2.46
CA ALA A 298 6.67 -28.41 -2.73
C ALA A 298 5.97 -27.05 -2.51
N GLY A 299 6.63 -26.08 -1.87
CA GLY A 299 6.09 -24.74 -1.60
C GLY A 299 4.74 -24.76 -0.88
N TRP A 300 4.67 -25.33 0.33
CA TRP A 300 3.40 -25.53 1.04
C TRP A 300 2.65 -24.24 1.40
N ILE A 301 3.38 -23.13 1.55
CA ILE A 301 2.77 -21.81 1.76
C ILE A 301 3.23 -20.82 0.69
N HIS A 302 2.33 -19.90 0.34
CA HIS A 302 2.60 -18.77 -0.52
C HIS A 302 2.54 -17.48 0.29
N PHE A 303 3.48 -16.55 0.04
CA PHE A 303 3.46 -15.20 0.58
C PHE A 303 3.04 -14.20 -0.51
N GLU A 304 2.06 -13.37 -0.19
CA GLU A 304 1.66 -12.29 -1.11
C GLU A 304 2.70 -11.17 -1.09
N LYS A 305 3.08 -10.69 -2.28
CA LYS A 305 3.94 -9.52 -2.41
C LYS A 305 3.14 -8.26 -2.10
N GLN A 306 3.59 -7.50 -1.10
CA GLN A 306 2.88 -6.31 -0.65
C GLN A 306 3.65 -5.02 -0.91
N VAL A 307 2.90 -3.95 -1.16
CA VAL A 307 3.41 -2.57 -1.14
C VAL A 307 2.97 -1.94 0.18
N ASN A 308 3.92 -1.40 0.94
CA ASN A 308 3.57 -0.67 2.16
C ASN A 308 3.06 0.73 1.82
N GLU A 309 1.74 0.89 1.73
CA GLU A 309 1.10 2.20 1.47
C GLU A 309 0.92 3.05 2.74
N THR A 310 1.08 2.45 3.91
CA THR A 310 0.88 3.16 5.19
C THR A 310 2.07 4.05 5.52
N GLY A 311 3.29 3.68 5.08
CA GLY A 311 4.52 4.42 5.40
C GLY A 311 5.04 4.21 6.82
N VAL A 312 4.39 3.37 7.64
CA VAL A 312 4.85 3.00 9.00
C VAL A 312 5.03 1.49 9.10
N GLY A 313 6.16 1.07 9.67
CA GLY A 313 6.50 -0.35 9.84
C GLY A 313 6.73 -1.08 8.51
N SER A 314 6.72 -2.41 8.56
CA SER A 314 6.66 -3.26 7.36
C SER A 314 5.20 -3.55 7.00
N ALA A 315 4.91 -3.72 5.71
CA ALA A 315 3.61 -4.25 5.29
C ALA A 315 3.38 -5.63 5.95
N PRO A 316 2.15 -5.94 6.40
CA PRO A 316 1.87 -7.23 7.03
C PRO A 316 2.15 -8.35 6.03
N HIS A 317 2.94 -9.33 6.43
CA HIS A 317 3.18 -10.49 5.58
C HIS A 317 1.93 -11.37 5.58
N LEU A 318 1.21 -11.40 4.47
CA LEU A 318 0.08 -12.30 4.28
C LEU A 318 0.54 -13.60 3.64
N CYS A 319 0.09 -14.73 4.18
CA CYS A 319 0.34 -16.04 3.62
C CYS A 319 -0.90 -16.93 3.62
N ARG A 320 -0.85 -17.97 2.78
CA ARG A 320 -1.89 -19.00 2.68
C ARG A 320 -1.29 -20.33 2.26
N LEU A 321 -2.02 -21.41 2.53
CA LEU A 321 -1.67 -22.74 2.01
C LEU A 321 -1.81 -22.75 0.48
N THR A 322 -0.81 -23.30 -0.20
CA THR A 322 -0.93 -23.67 -1.62
C THR A 322 -1.73 -24.96 -1.77
N GLU A 323 -2.05 -25.36 -3.00
CA GLU A 323 -2.67 -26.67 -3.26
C GLU A 323 -1.81 -27.82 -2.71
N ALA A 324 -0.49 -27.74 -2.85
CA ALA A 324 0.44 -28.71 -2.28
C ALA A 324 0.40 -28.71 -0.74
N GLY A 325 0.30 -27.54 -0.12
CA GLY A 325 0.10 -27.43 1.34
C GLY A 325 -1.22 -28.01 1.81
N GLN A 326 -2.31 -27.79 1.08
CA GLN A 326 -3.62 -28.38 1.37
C GLN A 326 -3.60 -29.91 1.24
N HIS A 327 -2.95 -30.44 0.21
CA HIS A 327 -2.76 -31.88 0.04
C HIS A 327 -1.99 -32.49 1.21
N TYR A 328 -0.86 -31.87 1.58
CA TYR A 328 -0.06 -32.28 2.71
C TYR A 328 -0.86 -32.33 4.01
N VAL A 329 -1.75 -31.35 4.24
CA VAL A 329 -2.63 -31.34 5.41
C VAL A 329 -3.57 -32.54 5.43
N ARG A 330 -4.23 -32.84 4.30
CA ARG A 330 -5.15 -33.98 4.20
C ARG A 330 -4.43 -35.30 4.44
N GLU A 331 -3.22 -35.46 3.91
CA GLU A 331 -2.42 -36.67 4.09
C GLU A 331 -1.89 -36.82 5.50
N LYS A 332 -1.36 -35.75 6.09
CA LYS A 332 -0.65 -35.80 7.38
C LYS A 332 -1.58 -35.74 8.58
N PHE A 333 -2.57 -34.86 8.53
CA PHE A 333 -3.45 -34.57 9.67
C PHE A 333 -4.84 -35.19 9.50
N HIS A 334 -5.16 -35.73 8.33
CA HIS A 334 -6.48 -36.29 8.02
C HIS A 334 -7.64 -35.32 8.27
N ILE A 335 -7.39 -34.03 8.03
CA ILE A 335 -8.40 -32.96 8.12
C ILE A 335 -8.56 -32.27 6.78
N GLU A 336 -9.76 -31.76 6.51
CA GLU A 336 -9.99 -30.85 5.40
C GLU A 336 -9.57 -29.42 5.81
N PRO A 337 -8.66 -28.75 5.08
CA PRO A 337 -8.27 -27.38 5.38
C PRO A 337 -9.48 -26.41 5.29
N VAL A 338 -9.60 -25.54 6.27
CA VAL A 338 -10.52 -24.40 6.25
C VAL A 338 -10.10 -23.41 5.15
N PRO A 339 -11.04 -22.81 4.42
CA PRO A 339 -10.74 -21.81 3.40
C PRO A 339 -9.91 -20.65 3.95
N SER A 340 -8.91 -20.19 3.20
CA SER A 340 -8.09 -19.05 3.59
C SER A 340 -8.94 -17.77 3.70
N GLU A 341 -8.76 -17.03 4.79
CA GLU A 341 -9.29 -15.69 5.00
C GLU A 341 -8.88 -14.75 3.86
N LEU A 342 -7.63 -14.85 3.40
CA LEU A 342 -7.13 -14.07 2.27
C LEU A 342 -7.88 -14.38 0.97
N ASP A 343 -8.07 -15.66 0.64
CA ASP A 343 -8.79 -16.06 -0.56
C ASP A 343 -10.26 -15.66 -0.53
N GLN A 344 -10.87 -15.67 0.66
CA GLN A 344 -12.25 -15.20 0.84
C GLN A 344 -12.36 -13.70 0.65
N LEU A 345 -11.44 -12.91 1.22
CA LEU A 345 -11.40 -11.46 1.05
C LEU A 345 -11.10 -11.05 -0.39
N LEU A 346 -10.20 -11.75 -1.08
CA LEU A 346 -9.88 -11.47 -2.49
C LEU A 346 -11.03 -11.76 -3.46
N LYS A 347 -12.03 -12.54 -3.05
CA LYS A 347 -13.27 -12.72 -3.84
C LYS A 347 -14.22 -11.55 -3.73
N LEU A 348 -14.10 -10.75 -2.66
CA LEU A 348 -15.00 -9.65 -2.33
C LEU A 348 -14.39 -8.28 -2.66
N HIS A 349 -13.06 -8.17 -2.64
CA HIS A 349 -12.36 -6.88 -2.72
C HIS A 349 -11.34 -6.83 -3.85
N ASP A 350 -11.11 -5.62 -4.36
CA ASP A 350 -10.24 -5.35 -5.51
C ASP A 350 -8.75 -5.38 -5.12
N GLY A 351 -8.25 -6.59 -4.93
CA GLY A 351 -6.82 -6.89 -4.85
C GLY A 351 -6.21 -6.80 -3.46
N VAL A 352 -4.96 -7.29 -3.38
CA VAL A 352 -4.24 -7.52 -2.11
C VAL A 352 -4.04 -6.23 -1.31
N ALA A 353 -3.84 -5.09 -1.96
CA ALA A 353 -3.64 -3.81 -1.25
C ALA A 353 -4.89 -3.38 -0.45
N HIS A 354 -6.09 -3.57 -1.02
CA HIS A 354 -7.35 -3.25 -0.34
C HIS A 354 -7.62 -4.25 0.79
N VAL A 355 -7.44 -5.54 0.53
CA VAL A 355 -7.54 -6.59 1.56
C VAL A 355 -6.57 -6.34 2.72
N THR A 356 -5.36 -5.90 2.42
CA THR A 356 -4.37 -5.55 3.44
C THR A 356 -4.84 -4.40 4.32
N LEU A 357 -5.42 -3.35 3.72
CA LEU A 357 -5.98 -2.24 4.47
C LEU A 357 -7.13 -2.69 5.39
N ILE A 358 -8.00 -3.58 4.90
CA ILE A 358 -9.10 -4.18 5.68
C ILE A 358 -8.57 -4.95 6.89
N LEU A 359 -7.55 -5.80 6.70
CA LEU A 359 -6.93 -6.56 7.78
C LEU A 359 -6.23 -5.65 8.79
N GLN A 360 -5.53 -4.61 8.31
CA GLN A 360 -4.92 -3.61 9.19
C GLN A 360 -5.97 -2.83 9.99
N ALA A 361 -7.08 -2.45 9.36
CA ALA A 361 -8.20 -1.79 10.00
C ALA A 361 -8.82 -2.68 11.09
N ARG A 362 -9.01 -3.98 10.82
CA ARG A 362 -9.40 -4.95 11.86
C ARG A 362 -8.44 -4.93 13.04
N SER A 363 -7.13 -5.00 12.79
CA SER A 363 -6.12 -4.94 13.85
C SER A 363 -6.18 -3.65 14.68
N LEU A 364 -6.55 -2.51 14.09
CA LEU A 364 -6.74 -1.29 14.87
C LEU A 364 -7.84 -1.41 15.93
N PHE A 365 -8.87 -2.22 15.69
CA PHE A 365 -9.95 -2.46 16.64
C PHE A 365 -9.61 -3.58 17.64
N LEU A 366 -8.95 -4.65 17.18
CA LEU A 366 -8.63 -5.80 18.04
C LEU A 366 -7.39 -5.57 18.91
N ASP A 367 -6.33 -5.00 18.33
CA ASP A 367 -5.01 -4.84 18.97
C ASP A 367 -4.82 -3.42 19.52
N GLY A 368 -5.72 -2.49 19.16
CA GLY A 368 -5.60 -1.07 19.45
C GLY A 368 -6.33 -0.61 20.71
N ARG A 369 -6.88 0.61 20.66
CA ARG A 369 -7.46 1.33 21.80
C ARG A 369 -8.89 0.92 22.16
N PHE A 370 -9.50 0.02 21.38
CA PHE A 370 -10.92 -0.31 21.47
C PHE A 370 -11.32 -1.70 22.00
N PRO A 371 -10.43 -2.58 22.52
CA PRO A 371 -10.86 -3.91 22.93
C PRO A 371 -11.87 -3.87 24.10
N GLU A 372 -11.87 -2.78 24.86
CA GLU A 372 -12.84 -2.57 25.93
C GLU A 372 -14.24 -2.19 25.43
N VAL A 373 -14.36 -1.66 24.21
CA VAL A 373 -15.63 -1.16 23.65
C VAL A 373 -16.11 -2.01 22.46
N VAL A 374 -15.22 -2.72 21.78
CA VAL A 374 -15.54 -3.60 20.65
C VAL A 374 -15.90 -4.98 21.15
N ALA A 375 -17.07 -5.47 20.74
CA ALA A 375 -17.49 -6.85 20.98
C ALA A 375 -17.01 -7.79 19.87
N ARG A 376 -17.09 -7.34 18.61
CA ARG A 376 -16.73 -8.14 17.44
C ARG A 376 -16.31 -7.26 16.27
N VAL A 377 -15.34 -7.74 15.50
CA VAL A 377 -15.04 -7.24 14.15
C VAL A 377 -15.40 -8.33 13.15
N ASP A 378 -16.24 -8.00 12.19
CA ASP A 378 -16.69 -8.84 11.10
C ASP A 378 -16.00 -8.41 9.80
N LEU A 379 -15.19 -9.32 9.24
CA LEU A 379 -14.55 -9.14 7.95
C LEU A 379 -15.47 -9.44 6.76
N PHE A 380 -16.61 -10.08 7.02
CA PHE A 380 -17.55 -10.51 6.00
C PHE A 380 -18.98 -10.03 6.33
N PRO A 381 -19.17 -8.71 6.54
CA PRO A 381 -20.48 -8.18 6.87
C PRO A 381 -21.49 -8.49 5.77
N LEU A 382 -22.73 -8.78 6.16
CA LEU A 382 -23.79 -9.06 5.19
C LEU A 382 -24.13 -7.80 4.39
N PRO A 383 -24.37 -7.91 3.07
CA PRO A 383 -24.85 -6.79 2.27
C PRO A 383 -26.17 -6.24 2.81
N ILE A 384 -26.27 -4.92 2.89
CA ILE A 384 -27.43 -4.22 3.43
C ILE A 384 -28.39 -3.89 2.28
N PRO A 385 -29.62 -4.39 2.29
CA PRO A 385 -30.58 -4.10 1.24
C PRO A 385 -31.05 -2.64 1.32
N LEU A 386 -30.99 -1.93 0.20
CA LEU A 386 -31.40 -0.53 0.07
C LEU A 386 -32.74 -0.36 -0.64
N GLY A 387 -33.40 -1.46 -0.99
CA GLY A 387 -34.60 -1.49 -1.83
C GLY A 387 -34.27 -1.51 -3.34
N ALA A 388 -35.27 -1.85 -4.16
CA ALA A 388 -35.15 -1.93 -5.63
C ALA A 388 -33.97 -2.79 -6.14
N GLY A 389 -33.60 -3.83 -5.39
CA GLY A 389 -32.46 -4.70 -5.73
C GLY A 389 -31.08 -4.09 -5.49
N LYS A 390 -30.99 -2.85 -4.99
CA LYS A 390 -29.73 -2.23 -4.59
C LYS A 390 -29.29 -2.74 -3.21
N ARG A 391 -27.98 -2.80 -3.00
CA ARG A 391 -27.38 -3.16 -1.72
C ARG A 391 -26.12 -2.35 -1.46
N CYS A 392 -25.83 -2.11 -0.19
CA CYS A 392 -24.57 -1.58 0.30
C CYS A 392 -23.71 -2.75 0.79
N GLU A 393 -22.44 -2.77 0.40
CA GLU A 393 -21.47 -3.82 0.75
C GLU A 393 -20.32 -3.17 1.52
N PRO A 394 -20.44 -3.03 2.85
CA PRO A 394 -19.37 -2.44 3.64
C PRO A 394 -18.16 -3.37 3.69
N ASP A 395 -16.95 -2.81 3.78
CA ASP A 395 -15.73 -3.60 3.88
C ASP A 395 -15.57 -4.30 5.25
N LEU A 396 -16.07 -3.65 6.31
CA LEU A 396 -15.96 -4.12 7.69
C LEU A 396 -17.23 -3.80 8.48
N GLY A 397 -17.63 -4.73 9.35
CA GLY A 397 -18.63 -4.49 10.40
C GLY A 397 -17.98 -4.51 11.77
N VAL A 398 -18.17 -3.48 12.59
CA VAL A 398 -17.65 -3.46 13.98
C VAL A 398 -18.81 -3.33 14.94
N THR A 399 -19.10 -4.41 15.68
CA THR A 399 -20.12 -4.39 16.73
C THR A 399 -19.49 -3.97 18.04
N LEU A 400 -20.01 -2.87 18.60
CA LEU A 400 -19.65 -2.37 19.92
C LEU A 400 -20.36 -3.20 21.01
N LYS A 401 -19.82 -3.21 22.23
CA LYS A 401 -20.41 -3.93 23.38
C LYS A 401 -21.80 -3.43 23.77
N GLU A 402 -22.11 -2.18 23.42
CA GLU A 402 -23.43 -1.58 23.58
C GLU A 402 -24.45 -2.06 22.53
N GLY A 403 -24.01 -2.89 21.56
CA GLY A 403 -24.85 -3.50 20.52
C GLY A 403 -24.91 -2.72 19.21
N GLN A 404 -24.45 -1.46 19.19
CA GLN A 404 -24.34 -0.68 17.95
C GLN A 404 -23.33 -1.34 17.00
N THR A 405 -23.67 -1.41 15.71
CA THR A 405 -22.75 -1.87 14.67
C THR A 405 -22.34 -0.70 13.78
N LEU A 406 -21.04 -0.45 13.72
CA LEU A 406 -20.43 0.49 12.79
C LEU A 406 -20.17 -0.23 11.48
N LEU A 407 -20.67 0.34 10.39
CA LEU A 407 -20.29 -0.05 9.04
C LEU A 407 -19.08 0.78 8.68
N ILE A 408 -18.04 0.15 8.13
CA ILE A 408 -16.77 0.82 7.86
C ILE A 408 -16.34 0.53 6.42
N GLU A 409 -15.90 1.58 5.74
CA GLU A 409 -15.27 1.50 4.42
C GLU A 409 -13.75 1.71 4.55
N CYS A 410 -12.99 0.82 3.92
CA CYS A 410 -11.53 0.87 3.88
C CYS A 410 -11.10 1.41 2.52
N GLU A 411 -10.74 2.69 2.46
CA GLU A 411 -10.61 3.38 1.18
C GLU A 411 -9.20 3.88 0.90
N ARG A 412 -8.83 3.78 -0.38
CA ARG A 412 -7.55 4.22 -0.91
C ARG A 412 -7.77 5.43 -1.81
N GLU A 413 -6.73 6.25 -1.98
CA GLU A 413 -6.79 7.34 -2.95
C GLU A 413 -6.86 6.75 -4.37
N THR A 414 -7.95 7.03 -5.08
CA THR A 414 -8.09 6.70 -6.51
C THR A 414 -8.60 7.92 -7.26
N ILE A 415 -7.99 8.20 -8.41
CA ILE A 415 -8.36 9.31 -9.29
C ILE A 415 -9.33 8.84 -10.37
N LYS A 416 -9.56 7.53 -10.48
CA LYS A 416 -10.31 6.93 -11.58
C LYS A 416 -11.70 6.54 -11.09
N ASN A 417 -12.73 7.07 -11.75
CA ASN A 417 -14.14 6.68 -11.65
C ASN A 417 -15.02 7.44 -10.63
N SER A 418 -15.14 8.76 -10.78
CA SER A 418 -15.98 9.63 -9.95
C SER A 418 -17.48 9.25 -9.93
N ILE A 419 -18.02 8.72 -11.03
CA ILE A 419 -19.42 8.30 -11.12
C ILE A 419 -19.68 7.09 -10.20
N HIS A 420 -18.83 6.07 -10.28
CA HIS A 420 -18.94 4.90 -9.42
C HIS A 420 -18.79 5.26 -7.93
N ARG A 421 -17.89 6.20 -7.63
CA ARG A 421 -17.67 6.72 -6.29
C ARG A 421 -18.89 7.46 -5.75
N ALA A 422 -19.51 8.32 -6.56
CA ALA A 422 -20.74 9.01 -6.16
C ALA A 422 -21.89 8.04 -5.88
N ASP A 423 -22.04 6.97 -6.67
CA ASP A 423 -23.04 5.92 -6.41
C ASP A 423 -22.72 5.11 -5.14
N LYS A 424 -21.43 4.83 -4.87
CA LYS A 424 -21.00 4.20 -3.61
C LYS A 424 -21.39 5.07 -2.41
N TRP A 425 -21.09 6.37 -2.45
CA TRP A 425 -21.44 7.31 -1.38
C TRP A 425 -22.94 7.47 -1.18
N ALA A 426 -23.73 7.48 -2.26
CA ALA A 426 -25.18 7.48 -2.14
C ALA A 426 -25.73 6.21 -1.45
N LYS A 427 -25.22 5.03 -1.82
CA LYS A 427 -25.60 3.76 -1.19
C LYS A 427 -25.19 3.73 0.28
N TYR A 428 -23.98 4.18 0.58
CA TYR A 428 -23.46 4.20 1.94
C TYR A 428 -24.24 5.17 2.81
N TYR A 429 -24.55 6.37 2.31
CA TYR A 429 -25.43 7.33 2.97
C TYR A 429 -26.80 6.75 3.30
N GLN A 430 -27.41 6.05 2.33
CA GLN A 430 -28.69 5.41 2.55
C GLN A 430 -28.61 4.29 3.59
N ALA A 431 -27.49 3.55 3.66
CA ALA A 431 -27.27 2.48 4.63
C ALA A 431 -27.02 3.00 6.05
N THR A 432 -26.30 4.10 6.19
CA THR A 432 -25.84 4.61 7.49
C THR A 432 -26.65 5.80 8.01
N GLY A 433 -27.55 6.37 7.20
CA GLY A 433 -28.27 7.60 7.56
C GLY A 433 -27.40 8.85 7.62
N GLY A 434 -26.19 8.81 7.03
CA GLY A 434 -25.26 9.94 6.99
C GLY A 434 -24.05 9.83 7.93
N ASP A 435 -23.95 8.77 8.73
CA ASP A 435 -22.79 8.49 9.58
C ASP A 435 -21.73 7.70 8.82
N PHE A 436 -20.66 8.35 8.39
CA PHE A 436 -19.62 7.75 7.55
C PHE A 436 -18.41 7.38 8.40
N TYR A 437 -18.08 6.09 8.50
CA TYR A 437 -16.82 5.63 9.10
C TYR A 437 -15.86 5.15 8.02
N ILE A 438 -14.74 5.86 7.86
CA ILE A 438 -13.78 5.62 6.77
C ILE A 438 -12.37 5.43 7.35
N ILE A 439 -11.71 4.33 6.98
CA ILE A 439 -10.31 4.06 7.32
C ILE A 439 -9.45 4.08 6.06
N CYS A 440 -8.35 4.83 6.12
CA CYS A 440 -7.45 5.04 5.00
C CYS A 440 -6.04 4.48 5.31
N PRO A 441 -5.17 4.25 4.31
CA PRO A 441 -3.80 3.82 4.60
C PRO A 441 -2.97 4.93 5.27
N ASN A 442 -3.12 6.19 4.84
CA ASN A 442 -2.27 7.30 5.28
C ASN A 442 -3.00 8.66 5.26
N THR A 443 -2.32 9.73 5.71
CA THR A 443 -2.87 11.09 5.82
C THR A 443 -3.25 11.74 4.50
N ARG A 444 -2.51 11.44 3.42
CA ARG A 444 -2.80 11.92 2.08
C ARG A 444 -4.16 11.39 1.61
N ALA A 445 -4.40 10.10 1.78
CA ALA A 445 -5.69 9.47 1.48
C ALA A 445 -6.83 10.07 2.32
N VAL A 446 -6.63 10.33 3.61
CA VAL A 446 -7.63 11.00 4.47
C VAL A 446 -8.04 12.35 3.88
N SER A 447 -7.08 13.20 3.50
CA SER A 447 -7.37 14.53 2.96
C SER A 447 -8.09 14.47 1.61
N ALA A 448 -7.69 13.56 0.73
CA ALA A 448 -8.31 13.36 -0.57
C ALA A 448 -9.76 12.88 -0.43
N LEU A 449 -9.98 11.85 0.39
CA LEU A 449 -11.30 11.25 0.62
C LEU A 449 -12.26 12.21 1.34
N ALA A 450 -11.78 12.94 2.35
CA ALA A 450 -12.60 13.95 3.03
C ALA A 450 -13.03 15.07 2.06
N SER A 451 -12.16 15.48 1.14
CA SER A 451 -12.50 16.47 0.12
C SER A 451 -13.52 15.93 -0.87
N GLU A 452 -13.34 14.69 -1.32
CA GLU A 452 -14.26 14.04 -2.25
C GLU A 452 -15.67 13.83 -1.65
N ILE A 453 -15.75 13.27 -0.43
CA ILE A 453 -17.02 13.07 0.27
C ILE A 453 -17.68 14.43 0.56
N GLY A 454 -16.90 15.46 0.91
CA GLY A 454 -17.40 16.82 1.07
C GLY A 454 -18.01 17.39 -0.22
N GLN A 455 -17.34 17.24 -1.36
CA GLN A 455 -17.88 17.66 -2.66
C GLN A 455 -19.14 16.89 -3.05
N TRP A 456 -19.16 15.58 -2.77
CA TRP A 456 -20.34 14.75 -2.98
C TRP A 456 -21.52 15.23 -2.13
N GLN A 457 -21.31 15.48 -0.82
CA GLN A 457 -22.32 15.98 0.10
C GLN A 457 -22.87 17.34 -0.35
N LEU A 458 -22.01 18.28 -0.75
CA LEU A 458 -22.45 19.59 -1.25
C LEU A 458 -23.36 19.48 -2.48
N SER A 459 -23.14 18.46 -3.32
CA SER A 459 -23.92 18.25 -4.55
C SER A 459 -25.26 17.54 -4.31
N HIS A 460 -25.38 16.75 -3.25
CA HIS A 460 -26.56 15.92 -2.98
C HIS A 460 -27.40 16.44 -1.80
N GLY A 461 -26.82 17.28 -0.94
CA GLY A 461 -27.44 17.78 0.28
C GLY A 461 -27.54 16.74 1.40
N GLY A 462 -28.20 17.13 2.49
CA GLY A 462 -28.41 16.27 3.68
C GLY A 462 -27.28 16.39 4.72
N PRO A 463 -27.59 16.17 6.01
CA PRO A 463 -26.58 16.15 7.06
C PRO A 463 -25.68 14.93 6.88
N LEU A 464 -24.37 15.12 7.05
CA LEU A 464 -23.38 14.05 7.02
C LEU A 464 -22.36 14.24 8.15
N GLN A 465 -22.14 13.18 8.93
CA GLN A 465 -21.12 13.11 9.95
C GLN A 465 -20.00 12.21 9.45
N LEU A 466 -18.81 12.78 9.19
CA LEU A 466 -17.67 12.03 8.69
C LEU A 466 -16.71 11.71 9.84
N HIS A 467 -16.57 10.43 10.13
CA HIS A 467 -15.55 9.84 11.01
C HIS A 467 -14.47 9.22 10.12
N ILE A 468 -13.35 9.93 9.96
CA ILE A 468 -12.25 9.47 9.09
C ILE A 468 -10.93 9.37 9.84
N THR A 469 -10.16 8.33 9.55
CA THR A 469 -8.82 8.13 10.10
C THR A 469 -7.91 7.39 9.14
N SER A 470 -6.64 7.24 9.52
CA SER A 470 -5.71 6.38 8.79
C SER A 470 -4.92 5.44 9.69
N VAL A 471 -4.57 4.29 9.13
CA VAL A 471 -3.67 3.31 9.77
C VAL A 471 -2.36 3.98 10.18
N TYR A 472 -1.78 4.82 9.31
CA TYR A 472 -0.59 5.61 9.64
C TYR A 472 -0.78 6.43 10.92
N GLN A 473 -1.82 7.27 10.98
CA GLN A 473 -2.02 8.20 12.09
C GLN A 473 -2.19 7.47 13.42
N VAL A 474 -3.02 6.42 13.43
CA VAL A 474 -3.31 5.67 14.66
C VAL A 474 -2.07 4.93 15.16
N ARG A 475 -1.24 4.40 14.25
CA ARG A 475 -0.01 3.70 14.63
C ARG A 475 1.14 4.63 14.98
N SER A 476 1.24 5.80 14.34
CA SER A 476 2.31 6.77 14.59
C SER A 476 2.13 7.53 15.90
N ASP A 477 0.87 7.78 16.28
CA ASP A 477 0.52 8.46 17.51
C ASP A 477 -0.64 7.74 18.21
N PRO A 478 -0.33 6.76 19.08
CA PRO A 478 -1.36 6.02 19.82
C PRO A 478 -2.17 6.90 20.79
N THR A 479 -1.72 8.12 21.11
CA THR A 479 -2.43 9.00 22.06
C THR A 479 -3.56 9.78 21.39
N ARG A 480 -3.47 9.99 20.07
CA ARG A 480 -4.45 10.70 19.26
C ARG A 480 -5.84 10.05 19.32
N GLU A 481 -6.88 10.87 19.25
CA GLU A 481 -8.25 10.42 18.97
C GLU A 481 -8.30 9.56 17.70
N PHE A 482 -9.01 8.43 17.80
CA PHE A 482 -9.06 7.47 16.71
C PHE A 482 -9.76 8.04 15.47
N TRP A 483 -10.93 8.64 15.66
CA TRP A 483 -11.69 9.28 14.59
C TRP A 483 -11.38 10.75 14.55
N THR A 484 -11.07 11.27 13.35
CA THR A 484 -11.20 12.71 13.10
C THR A 484 -12.64 12.95 12.67
N GLN A 485 -13.44 13.52 13.58
CA GLN A 485 -14.82 13.86 13.28
C GLN A 485 -14.92 15.18 12.51
N ARG A 486 -15.73 15.21 11.45
CA ARG A 486 -16.08 16.41 10.71
C ARG A 486 -17.58 16.45 10.48
N ASP A 487 -18.21 17.53 10.90
CA ASP A 487 -19.59 17.83 10.52
C ASP A 487 -19.55 18.50 9.15
N ILE A 488 -20.13 17.86 8.13
CA ILE A 488 -20.15 18.39 6.77
C ILE A 488 -21.58 18.85 6.45
N GLY A 489 -21.76 20.14 6.18
CA GLY A 489 -23.03 20.72 5.74
C GLY A 489 -23.98 21.20 6.84
N LYS A 490 -23.45 21.69 7.97
CA LYS A 490 -24.22 22.53 8.92
C LYS A 490 -24.18 24.00 8.52
#